data_AF-A0A9W7L652-F1
#
_entry.id   AF-A0A9W7L652-F1
#
_cell.length_a   1.000
_cell.length_b   1.000
_cell.length_c   1.000
_cell.angle_alpha   90.00
_cell.angle_beta   90.00
_cell.angle_gamma   90.00
#
_symmetry.space_group_name_H-M   'P 1'
#
loop_
_entity.id
_entity.type
_entity.pdbx_description
1 polymer ?
#
loop_
_entity_poly.entity_id
_entity_poly.type
_entity_poly.pdbx_seq_one_letter_code
_entity_poly.pdbx_strand_id
1 'polypeptide(L)'
;MSALCLLGCFLVWRTISTVAHSGNATPKPSYEGFNQYHIHNRSSSHVQRADNNEPNVQLVRAEAITHRCSEIARRSGLSDADLFYLNFDKVQAPLVSLDMLTEWVDSGCLGTFFSTEYIGSSDVSGREFELKSKLASLKGSNLKGSQTPGSFDMTPIPPPPFPTVVLSDASPPSPSDEHFDPNFGKHWSTIQTEPILHPSDYDDGVPDAISIPDDLQALAEKNGDFKVTPPGQHCPEGDNTYNKCCAIEATEHYWGLNVRNPLLAITTGVTSRGVKKAHQHVNKLALFTRLLPSLTRTYDCDVDYLLVIAFDKGDEFYDTKAGQDEMNAWLVENMAKPMALAGVDINFLYVEVDNVLKKPGPVFNAMLKEAYKAGADYFYRLNDDTELKGGRGDITTAWPKAFIGALNSLQPPYGVAGPSHQTGNMKILTHDFLNRVHMDIFKGVYYDPIYTDWWMDDYISRLYGKDRTIKSNHYGVLHHTSHHGGRRYEVGENKSSKLPGSIQRGREEIAKWMKDHGHSEADIDAFKSSGQGQPYKDFPCGDFTGIKC
;
A
#
# COMPACT_ATOMS: atom_id res chain seq x y z
N MET A 1 75.45 40.29 11.50
CA MET A 1 74.10 39.82 11.16
C MET A 1 73.19 40.17 12.32
N SER A 2 72.46 41.26 12.12
CA SER A 2 71.53 42.01 13.00
C SER A 2 70.23 41.20 13.25
N ALA A 3 69.28 41.48 14.14
CA ALA A 3 69.08 42.36 15.31
C ALA A 3 67.54 42.43 15.58
N LEU A 4 67.11 42.43 16.86
CA LEU A 4 65.93 43.12 17.46
C LEU A 4 64.50 42.78 16.93
N CYS A 5 63.36 42.84 17.66
CA CYS A 5 62.86 43.56 18.86
C CYS A 5 61.53 42.85 19.33
N LEU A 6 61.27 42.54 20.61
CA LEU A 6 60.50 43.27 21.67
C LEU A 6 58.98 43.49 21.43
N LEU A 7 58.01 43.59 22.37
CA LEU A 7 57.71 43.15 23.76
C LEU A 7 56.39 43.88 24.20
N GLY A 8 55.55 43.32 25.10
CA GLY A 8 54.62 44.05 26.02
C GLY A 8 53.13 43.62 25.94
N CYS A 9 52.45 42.99 26.94
CA CYS A 9 52.12 43.34 28.37
C CYS A 9 51.23 44.61 28.49
N PHE A 10 50.13 44.78 29.25
CA PHE A 10 49.52 44.32 30.54
C PHE A 10 47.96 44.42 30.41
N LEU A 11 47.04 43.64 31.02
CA LEU A 11 46.68 43.32 32.43
C LEU A 11 45.88 44.42 33.21
N VAL A 12 44.76 43.97 33.85
CA VAL A 12 44.11 44.43 35.11
C VAL A 12 42.71 45.14 35.06
N TRP A 13 41.66 44.33 35.34
CA TRP A 13 40.76 44.30 36.54
C TRP A 13 39.67 45.38 36.85
N ARG A 14 38.45 44.83 37.16
CA ARG A 14 37.41 45.24 38.17
C ARG A 14 36.66 46.59 37.97
N THR A 15 35.37 46.82 38.30
CA THR A 15 34.30 46.15 39.07
C THR A 15 32.95 46.85 38.77
N ILE A 16 31.84 46.10 38.87
CA ILE A 16 30.48 46.42 39.41
C ILE A 16 29.97 47.88 39.36
N SER A 17 28.79 48.09 38.74
CA SER A 17 27.61 48.70 39.39
C SER A 17 26.33 48.64 38.53
N THR A 18 25.26 48.25 39.20
CA THR A 18 23.83 48.31 38.83
C THR A 18 23.32 49.74 38.69
N VAL A 19 22.52 50.04 37.64
CA VAL A 19 21.42 51.03 37.69
C VAL A 19 20.33 50.62 36.70
N ALA A 20 19.11 50.42 37.20
CA ALA A 20 17.86 50.39 36.43
C ALA A 20 17.35 51.82 36.22
N HIS A 21 16.78 52.16 35.05
CA HIS A 21 15.81 53.27 34.77
C HIS A 21 15.22 52.98 33.36
N SER A 22 13.96 52.56 33.23
CA SER A 22 12.76 53.37 32.95
C SER A 22 12.73 54.09 31.59
N GLY A 23 11.82 53.61 30.71
CA GLY A 23 10.99 54.33 29.72
C GLY A 23 11.56 55.49 28.90
N ASN A 24 11.45 55.41 27.58
CA ASN A 24 10.44 56.19 26.83
C ASN A 24 10.45 55.89 25.33
N ALA A 25 9.28 56.12 24.75
CA ALA A 25 8.88 55.88 23.37
C ALA A 25 9.43 56.90 22.35
N THR A 26 9.16 56.57 21.08
CA THR A 26 9.12 57.36 19.82
C THR A 26 10.28 57.11 18.84
N PRO A 27 10.10 57.36 17.52
CA PRO A 27 8.94 57.12 16.64
C PRO A 27 9.30 56.36 15.35
N LYS A 28 8.27 56.06 14.54
CA LYS A 28 8.34 55.52 13.15
C LYS A 28 9.34 56.27 12.26
N PRO A 29 9.78 55.62 11.17
CA PRO A 29 9.35 56.14 9.87
C PRO A 29 8.75 55.08 8.95
N SER A 30 7.82 55.58 8.15
CA SER A 30 7.14 55.00 7.00
C SER A 30 8.08 54.50 5.91
N TYR A 31 7.71 53.39 5.26
CA TYR A 31 7.89 53.25 3.82
C TYR A 31 6.69 52.54 3.20
N GLU A 32 6.23 53.17 2.12
CA GLU A 32 5.11 52.83 1.26
C GLU A 32 5.47 51.70 0.28
N GLY A 33 4.45 51.00 -0.24
CA GLY A 33 4.46 50.58 -1.64
C GLY A 33 3.79 49.25 -1.98
N PHE A 34 2.55 49.34 -2.50
CA PHE A 34 1.92 48.56 -3.61
C PHE A 34 1.90 47.01 -3.52
N ASN A 35 0.84 46.24 -3.82
CA ASN A 35 -0.36 46.43 -4.65
C ASN A 35 -1.40 45.35 -4.24
N GLN A 36 -2.66 45.72 -3.98
CA GLN A 36 -3.79 44.78 -3.90
C GLN A 36 -4.80 45.14 -4.99
N TYR A 37 -5.07 44.19 -5.89
CA TYR A 37 -6.14 44.27 -6.86
C TYR A 37 -7.47 43.86 -6.22
N HIS A 38 -8.45 44.76 -6.29
CA HIS A 38 -9.87 44.49 -6.11
C HIS A 38 -10.47 43.93 -7.40
N ILE A 39 -11.28 42.87 -7.30
CA ILE A 39 -12.39 42.62 -8.23
C ILE A 39 -13.63 42.23 -7.41
N HIS A 40 -14.73 42.93 -7.72
CA HIS A 40 -16.08 42.74 -7.21
C HIS A 40 -16.68 41.37 -7.61
N ASN A 41 -17.53 40.80 -6.74
CA ASN A 41 -18.88 40.43 -7.19
C ASN A 41 -19.88 40.27 -6.05
N ARG A 42 -21.03 40.94 -6.20
CA ARG A 42 -22.30 40.63 -5.53
C ARG A 42 -23.06 39.65 -6.44
N SER A 43 -23.62 38.59 -5.87
CA SER A 43 -25.04 38.29 -6.06
C SER A 43 -25.49 37.22 -5.05
N SER A 44 -26.62 37.52 -4.43
CA SER A 44 -27.40 36.64 -3.58
C SER A 44 -28.32 35.77 -4.44
N SER A 45 -28.39 34.47 -4.16
CA SER A 45 -29.56 33.66 -4.45
C SER A 45 -29.76 32.60 -3.38
N HIS A 46 -30.98 32.58 -2.84
CA HIS A 46 -31.51 31.51 -2.00
C HIS A 46 -31.54 30.20 -2.78
N VAL A 47 -31.08 29.11 -2.17
CA VAL A 47 -31.37 27.74 -2.62
C VAL A 47 -32.11 27.03 -1.49
N GLN A 48 -33.36 26.66 -1.78
CA GLN A 48 -34.18 25.78 -0.96
C GLN A 48 -33.57 24.37 -0.95
N ARG A 49 -33.55 23.71 0.21
CA ARG A 49 -33.23 22.28 0.35
C ARG A 49 -34.34 21.47 -0.33
N ALA A 50 -33.97 20.64 -1.29
CA ALA A 50 -34.78 19.54 -1.78
C ALA A 50 -34.28 18.22 -1.15
N ASP A 51 -35.19 17.47 -0.53
CA ASP A 51 -34.97 16.12 -0.04
C ASP A 51 -34.92 15.15 -1.24
N ASN A 52 -33.73 14.65 -1.58
CA ASN A 52 -33.55 13.63 -2.61
C ASN A 52 -33.28 12.27 -1.94
N ASN A 53 -34.35 11.51 -1.72
CA ASN A 53 -34.30 10.07 -1.43
C ASN A 53 -34.44 9.28 -2.75
N GLU A 54 -33.36 9.20 -3.54
CA GLU A 54 -33.29 8.28 -4.68
C GLU A 54 -32.57 6.97 -4.26
N PRO A 55 -33.05 5.80 -4.71
CA PRO A 55 -32.43 4.53 -4.38
C PRO A 55 -31.09 4.37 -5.12
N ASN A 56 -30.04 4.02 -4.36
CA ASN A 56 -28.75 3.65 -4.91
C ASN A 56 -28.85 2.26 -5.58
N VAL A 57 -28.79 2.22 -6.91
CA VAL A 57 -28.59 0.99 -7.68
C VAL A 57 -27.08 0.77 -7.82
N GLN A 58 -26.55 -0.29 -7.22
CA GLN A 58 -25.19 -0.74 -7.50
C GLN A 58 -25.22 -1.85 -8.53
N LEU A 59 -24.45 -1.67 -9.60
CA LEU A 59 -24.28 -2.62 -10.69
C LEU A 59 -23.07 -3.52 -10.37
N VAL A 60 -23.25 -4.84 -10.40
CA VAL A 60 -22.18 -5.81 -10.14
C VAL A 60 -21.71 -6.45 -11.45
N ARG A 61 -20.37 -6.60 -11.53
CA ARG A 61 -19.47 -6.97 -12.63
C ARG A 61 -19.76 -8.34 -13.27
N ALA A 62 -19.42 -8.47 -14.55
CA ALA A 62 -19.39 -9.73 -15.29
C ALA A 62 -18.01 -10.08 -15.89
N GLU A 63 -17.87 -11.33 -16.35
CA GLU A 63 -16.58 -12.03 -16.52
C GLU A 63 -16.01 -12.07 -17.96
N ALA A 64 -16.76 -11.70 -19.00
CA ALA A 64 -16.23 -11.70 -20.38
C ALA A 64 -16.91 -10.69 -21.32
N ILE A 65 -16.11 -9.97 -22.12
CA ILE A 65 -16.58 -9.09 -23.21
C ILE A 65 -16.76 -9.92 -24.47
N THR A 66 -17.94 -9.90 -25.10
CA THR A 66 -18.12 -10.48 -26.44
C THR A 66 -17.53 -9.56 -27.50
N HIS A 67 -17.04 -10.13 -28.62
CA HIS A 67 -16.52 -9.36 -29.76
C HIS A 67 -17.50 -8.27 -30.23
N ARG A 68 -18.81 -8.58 -30.25
CA ARG A 68 -19.86 -7.65 -30.65
C ARG A 68 -19.97 -6.46 -29.68
N CYS A 69 -19.87 -6.69 -28.37
CA CYS A 69 -19.91 -5.60 -27.39
C CYS A 69 -18.66 -4.71 -27.43
N SER A 70 -17.50 -5.31 -27.70
CA SER A 70 -16.25 -4.58 -27.94
C SER A 70 -16.33 -3.68 -29.18
N GLU A 71 -16.95 -4.16 -30.26
CA GLU A 71 -17.13 -3.37 -31.48
C GLU A 71 -18.06 -2.17 -31.27
N ILE A 72 -19.17 -2.36 -30.54
CA ILE A 72 -20.08 -1.27 -30.20
C ILE A 72 -19.36 -0.23 -29.31
N ALA A 73 -18.53 -0.66 -28.37
CA ALA A 73 -17.72 0.21 -27.51
C ALA A 73 -16.77 1.11 -28.31
N ARG A 74 -16.00 0.53 -29.23
CA ARG A 74 -15.04 1.30 -30.04
C ARG A 74 -15.71 2.35 -30.91
N ARG A 75 -16.86 2.02 -31.51
CA ARG A 75 -17.68 3.00 -32.26
C ARG A 75 -18.27 4.09 -31.37
N SER A 76 -18.38 3.83 -30.06
CA SER A 76 -18.79 4.78 -29.04
C SER A 76 -17.65 5.67 -28.53
N GLY A 77 -16.44 5.51 -29.06
CA GLY A 77 -15.24 6.16 -28.53
C GLY A 77 -14.81 5.62 -27.17
N LEU A 78 -15.30 4.44 -26.78
CA LEU A 78 -14.95 3.74 -25.55
C LEU A 78 -13.95 2.63 -25.84
N SER A 79 -12.95 2.48 -24.98
CA SER A 79 -12.04 1.33 -25.00
C SER A 79 -12.69 0.10 -24.37
N ASP A 80 -12.13 -1.08 -24.63
CA ASP A 80 -12.56 -2.33 -23.98
C ASP A 80 -12.41 -2.25 -22.45
N ALA A 81 -11.49 -1.42 -21.94
CA ALA A 81 -11.33 -1.16 -20.52
C ALA A 81 -12.46 -0.29 -19.94
N ASP A 82 -12.95 0.69 -20.71
CA ASP A 82 -14.05 1.57 -20.28
C ASP A 82 -15.35 0.79 -20.04
N LEU A 83 -15.54 -0.33 -20.74
CA LEU A 83 -16.70 -1.21 -20.58
C LEU A 83 -16.84 -1.83 -19.19
N PHE A 84 -15.72 -2.02 -18.49
CA PHE A 84 -15.74 -2.54 -17.12
C PHE A 84 -16.15 -1.48 -16.09
N TYR A 85 -16.21 -0.19 -16.48
CA TYR A 85 -16.35 0.94 -15.55
C TYR A 85 -17.42 1.96 -15.97
N LEU A 86 -18.29 1.62 -16.93
CA LEU A 86 -19.38 2.49 -17.37
C LEU A 86 -20.29 2.85 -16.18
N ASN A 87 -20.24 4.12 -15.77
CA ASN A 87 -21.15 4.71 -14.80
C ASN A 87 -22.00 5.76 -15.50
N PHE A 88 -23.26 5.40 -15.78
CA PHE A 88 -24.19 6.23 -16.53
C PHE A 88 -24.63 7.50 -15.79
N ASP A 89 -24.34 7.60 -14.49
CA ASP A 89 -25.02 8.59 -13.68
C ASP A 89 -24.37 9.99 -13.72
N LYS A 90 -23.07 10.15 -14.04
CA LYS A 90 -22.43 11.48 -13.89
C LYS A 90 -21.36 12.01 -14.87
N VAL A 91 -20.81 11.28 -15.85
CA VAL A 91 -19.77 11.89 -16.73
C VAL A 91 -19.81 11.44 -18.20
N GLN A 92 -20.38 10.27 -18.53
CA GLN A 92 -20.28 9.69 -19.89
C GLN A 92 -21.57 9.72 -20.71
N ALA A 93 -22.66 10.26 -20.17
CA ALA A 93 -23.93 10.42 -20.89
C ALA A 93 -23.85 11.18 -22.24
N PRO A 94 -22.98 12.22 -22.44
CA PRO A 94 -22.91 12.88 -23.74
C PRO A 94 -22.16 12.09 -24.82
N LEU A 95 -21.54 10.95 -24.49
CA LEU A 95 -20.77 10.13 -25.45
C LEU A 95 -21.56 8.96 -26.05
N VAL A 96 -22.76 8.66 -25.55
CA VAL A 96 -23.55 7.51 -25.99
C VAL A 96 -24.93 7.98 -26.46
N SER A 97 -25.23 7.80 -27.74
CA SER A 97 -26.54 8.15 -28.29
C SER A 97 -27.63 7.15 -27.86
N LEU A 98 -28.90 7.55 -27.94
CA LEU A 98 -30.04 6.68 -27.66
C LEU A 98 -30.08 5.47 -28.62
N ASP A 99 -29.68 5.66 -29.87
CA ASP A 99 -29.58 4.59 -30.88
C ASP A 99 -28.50 3.58 -30.49
N MET A 100 -27.37 4.06 -29.97
CA MET A 100 -26.31 3.17 -29.49
C MET A 100 -26.76 2.41 -28.25
N LEU A 101 -27.41 3.05 -27.26
CA LEU A 101 -27.98 2.36 -26.11
C LEU A 101 -28.96 1.25 -26.52
N THR A 102 -29.77 1.49 -27.55
CA THR A 102 -30.68 0.50 -28.11
C THR A 102 -29.92 -0.67 -28.72
N GLU A 103 -28.85 -0.40 -29.48
CA GLU A 103 -27.99 -1.43 -30.06
C GLU A 103 -27.24 -2.26 -28.99
N TRP A 104 -26.85 -1.63 -27.88
CA TRP A 104 -26.28 -2.30 -26.69
C TRP A 104 -27.28 -3.27 -26.04
N VAL A 105 -28.55 -2.87 -25.94
CA VAL A 105 -29.64 -3.72 -25.43
C VAL A 105 -29.90 -4.90 -26.38
N ASP A 106 -30.08 -4.61 -27.67
CA ASP A 106 -30.43 -5.59 -28.70
C ASP A 106 -29.32 -6.61 -28.94
N SER A 107 -28.07 -6.22 -28.71
CA SER A 107 -26.90 -7.10 -28.82
C SER A 107 -26.64 -7.93 -27.55
N GLY A 108 -27.48 -7.81 -26.52
CA GLY A 108 -27.36 -8.54 -25.26
C GLY A 108 -26.19 -8.08 -24.36
N CYS A 109 -25.58 -6.93 -24.68
CA CYS A 109 -24.40 -6.44 -23.99
C CYS A 109 -24.74 -6.04 -22.55
N LEU A 110 -25.86 -5.34 -22.32
CA LEU A 110 -26.28 -4.96 -20.95
C LEU A 110 -26.49 -6.17 -20.02
N GLY A 111 -27.04 -7.28 -20.53
CA GLY A 111 -27.16 -8.51 -19.75
C GLY A 111 -25.83 -9.24 -19.52
N THR A 112 -24.85 -8.97 -20.39
CA THR A 112 -23.48 -9.49 -20.26
C THR A 112 -22.65 -8.68 -19.28
N PHE A 113 -23.01 -7.43 -18.94
CA PHE A 113 -22.20 -6.56 -18.07
C PHE A 113 -22.80 -6.31 -16.68
N PHE A 114 -24.10 -6.57 -16.48
CA PHE A 114 -24.79 -6.15 -15.27
C PHE A 114 -25.77 -7.20 -14.74
N SER A 115 -25.61 -7.57 -13.46
CA SER A 115 -26.71 -8.14 -12.65
C SER A 115 -27.16 -7.10 -11.62
N THR A 116 -28.46 -6.91 -11.45
CA THR A 116 -29.02 -6.00 -10.44
C THR A 116 -29.25 -6.74 -9.11
N GLU A 117 -28.60 -6.31 -8.04
CA GLU A 117 -28.97 -6.67 -6.66
C GLU A 117 -29.55 -5.44 -5.95
N TYR A 118 -30.73 -5.60 -5.35
CA TYR A 118 -31.40 -4.55 -4.57
C TYR A 118 -31.01 -4.67 -3.09
N ILE A 119 -30.41 -3.62 -2.52
CA ILE A 119 -30.14 -3.55 -1.07
C ILE A 119 -31.11 -2.55 -0.43
N GLY A 120 -32.18 -3.08 0.17
CA GLY A 120 -32.90 -2.51 1.32
C GLY A 120 -33.68 -1.20 1.17
N SER A 121 -35.01 -1.31 1.10
CA SER A 121 -36.00 -0.44 1.77
C SER A 121 -37.33 -1.19 1.82
N SER A 122 -38.04 -1.15 2.95
CA SER A 122 -39.22 -1.97 3.27
C SER A 122 -40.53 -1.56 2.58
N ASP A 123 -40.48 -0.88 1.43
CA ASP A 123 -41.69 -0.37 0.75
C ASP A 123 -41.58 -0.40 -0.78
N VAL A 124 -41.29 -1.58 -1.36
CA VAL A 124 -41.03 -1.75 -2.80
C VAL A 124 -42.06 -2.62 -3.53
N SER A 125 -43.12 -3.09 -2.85
CA SER A 125 -44.16 -3.91 -3.52
C SER A 125 -44.91 -3.14 -4.62
N GLY A 126 -45.01 -1.82 -4.51
CA GLY A 126 -45.68 -0.98 -5.51
C GLY A 126 -44.83 -0.61 -6.74
N ARG A 127 -43.50 -0.47 -6.59
CA ARG A 127 -42.61 0.03 -7.68
C ARG A 127 -41.93 -1.08 -8.47
N GLU A 128 -41.82 -2.28 -7.90
CA GLU A 128 -41.42 -3.48 -8.64
C GLU A 128 -42.41 -3.79 -9.79
N PHE A 129 -43.70 -3.50 -9.58
CA PHE A 129 -44.76 -3.71 -10.57
C PHE A 129 -44.63 -2.76 -11.78
N GLU A 130 -44.21 -1.51 -11.56
CA GLU A 130 -44.11 -0.51 -12.63
C GLU A 130 -42.92 -0.76 -13.57
N LEU A 131 -41.78 -1.19 -13.03
CA LEU A 131 -40.59 -1.51 -13.82
C LEU A 131 -40.76 -2.83 -14.59
N LYS A 132 -41.34 -3.86 -13.95
CA LYS A 132 -41.70 -5.12 -14.61
C LYS A 132 -42.76 -4.91 -15.69
N SER A 133 -43.70 -3.99 -15.49
CA SER A 133 -44.72 -3.60 -16.49
C SER A 133 -44.10 -2.93 -17.72
N LYS A 134 -43.13 -2.01 -17.53
CA LYS A 134 -42.40 -1.38 -18.65
C LYS A 134 -41.53 -2.38 -19.42
N LEU A 135 -40.84 -3.28 -18.73
CA LEU A 135 -40.08 -4.37 -19.35
C LEU A 135 -40.94 -5.42 -20.05
N ALA A 136 -42.14 -5.71 -19.53
CA ALA A 136 -43.12 -6.57 -20.18
C ALA A 136 -43.76 -5.91 -21.40
N SER A 137 -43.93 -4.58 -21.41
CA SER A 137 -44.43 -3.84 -22.58
C SER A 137 -43.45 -3.83 -23.76
N LEU A 138 -42.14 -3.96 -23.49
CA LEU A 138 -41.10 -4.12 -24.50
C LEU A 138 -40.97 -5.57 -25.02
N LYS A 139 -41.65 -6.52 -24.37
CA LYS A 139 -41.70 -7.93 -24.75
C LYS A 139 -43.16 -8.39 -24.93
N GLY A 140 -43.85 -7.90 -25.97
CA GLY A 140 -45.00 -8.65 -26.48
C GLY A 140 -44.49 -10.00 -27.01
N SER A 141 -45.05 -11.17 -26.73
CA SER A 141 -46.37 -11.57 -26.22
C SER A 141 -46.31 -13.02 -25.71
N ASN A 142 -47.34 -13.43 -24.98
CA ASN A 142 -47.67 -14.76 -24.44
C ASN A 142 -46.97 -15.17 -23.14
N LEU A 143 -47.71 -15.09 -22.03
CA LEU A 143 -48.12 -16.27 -21.25
C LEU A 143 -49.15 -15.89 -20.17
N LYS A 144 -50.20 -16.70 -20.09
CA LYS A 144 -51.31 -16.62 -19.12
C LYS A 144 -50.89 -17.24 -17.78
N GLY A 145 -51.18 -16.52 -16.69
CA GLY A 145 -51.74 -17.01 -15.42
C GLY A 145 -50.90 -17.89 -14.50
N SER A 146 -50.77 -17.49 -13.22
CA SER A 146 -50.98 -18.38 -12.07
C SER A 146 -50.92 -17.65 -10.72
N GLN A 147 -51.97 -17.91 -9.93
CA GLN A 147 -52.17 -17.97 -8.48
C GLN A 147 -51.16 -17.38 -7.47
N THR A 148 -51.74 -16.63 -6.53
CA THR A 148 -51.18 -16.20 -5.23
C THR A 148 -51.14 -17.35 -4.20
N PRO A 149 -50.15 -17.37 -3.29
CA PRO A 149 -50.28 -18.07 -2.03
C PRO A 149 -50.15 -17.16 -0.80
N GLY A 150 -51.16 -17.26 0.08
CA GLY A 150 -51.04 -17.47 1.53
C GLY A 150 -50.27 -16.47 2.38
N SER A 151 -51.00 -15.68 3.16
CA SER A 151 -50.51 -14.92 4.32
C SER A 151 -49.96 -15.84 5.42
N PHE A 152 -48.74 -15.59 5.87
CA PHE A 152 -48.21 -16.15 7.12
C PHE A 152 -48.40 -15.15 8.26
N ASP A 153 -49.04 -15.63 9.33
CA ASP A 153 -49.24 -14.94 10.60
C ASP A 153 -47.98 -15.11 11.48
N MET A 154 -47.38 -14.01 11.93
CA MET A 154 -46.25 -14.03 12.86
C MET A 154 -46.68 -13.39 14.18
N THR A 155 -46.83 -14.21 15.22
CA THR A 155 -46.90 -13.74 16.61
C THR A 155 -45.47 -13.65 17.19
N PRO A 156 -45.13 -12.59 17.95
CA PRO A 156 -43.78 -12.41 18.48
C PRO A 156 -43.56 -13.23 19.77
N ILE A 157 -42.43 -13.94 19.82
CA ILE A 157 -41.91 -14.62 21.01
C ILE A 157 -41.08 -13.61 21.83
N PRO A 158 -41.27 -13.50 23.15
CA PRO A 158 -40.47 -12.61 23.99
C PRO A 158 -39.05 -13.15 24.23
N PRO A 159 -38.05 -12.26 24.40
CA PRO A 159 -36.66 -12.67 24.60
C PRO A 159 -36.41 -13.26 25.99
N PRO A 160 -35.43 -14.18 26.14
CA PRO A 160 -35.06 -14.74 27.42
C PRO A 160 -34.30 -13.74 28.30
N PRO A 161 -34.38 -13.86 29.65
CA PRO A 161 -33.71 -12.95 30.56
C PRO A 161 -32.19 -13.18 30.62
N PHE A 162 -31.44 -12.08 30.68
CA PHE A 162 -29.98 -12.08 30.87
C PHE A 162 -29.58 -12.47 32.30
N PRO A 163 -28.48 -13.21 32.51
CA PRO A 163 -27.96 -13.47 33.84
C PRO A 163 -27.19 -12.26 34.37
N THR A 164 -27.50 -11.88 35.61
CA THR A 164 -26.81 -10.86 36.40
C THR A 164 -25.44 -11.41 36.83
N VAL A 165 -24.36 -10.79 36.38
CA VAL A 165 -22.99 -11.08 36.86
C VAL A 165 -22.67 -10.14 38.02
N VAL A 166 -22.35 -10.73 39.16
CA VAL A 166 -21.85 -10.05 40.36
C VAL A 166 -20.37 -9.72 40.15
N LEU A 167 -20.02 -8.44 40.19
CA LEU A 167 -18.64 -7.95 40.18
C LEU A 167 -18.10 -7.97 41.61
N SER A 168 -16.99 -8.68 41.83
CA SER A 168 -16.18 -8.56 43.05
C SER A 168 -15.00 -7.62 42.81
N ASP A 169 -14.81 -6.67 43.73
CA ASP A 169 -13.75 -5.68 43.72
C ASP A 169 -12.35 -6.30 43.77
N ALA A 170 -11.52 -5.97 42.77
CA ALA A 170 -10.07 -6.13 42.82
C ALA A 170 -9.41 -4.83 42.34
N SER A 171 -8.51 -4.29 43.17
CA SER A 171 -7.78 -3.04 42.92
C SER A 171 -6.80 -3.15 41.74
N PRO A 172 -6.55 -2.07 40.99
CA PRO A 172 -5.71 -2.10 39.79
C PRO A 172 -4.21 -2.16 40.14
N PRO A 173 -3.37 -2.86 39.34
CA PRO A 173 -1.93 -2.83 39.52
C PRO A 173 -1.29 -1.55 38.94
N SER A 174 -0.16 -1.17 39.54
CA SER A 174 0.68 0.00 39.24
C SER A 174 1.35 -0.07 37.84
N PRO A 175 1.52 1.06 37.12
CA PRO A 175 2.14 1.09 35.80
C PRO A 175 3.66 1.36 35.91
N SER A 176 4.49 0.33 35.94
CA SER A 176 5.94 0.54 35.75
C SER A 176 6.75 -0.60 35.12
N ASP A 177 6.20 -1.77 34.84
CA ASP A 177 7.01 -2.88 34.32
C ASP A 177 6.35 -3.55 33.11
N GLU A 178 6.45 -2.92 31.93
CA GLU A 178 6.31 -3.64 30.66
C GLU A 178 7.71 -4.12 30.23
N HIS A 179 8.13 -5.27 30.76
CA HIS A 179 9.29 -5.99 30.24
C HIS A 179 8.95 -6.55 28.85
N PHE A 180 9.63 -6.01 27.84
CA PHE A 180 9.61 -6.48 26.46
C PHE A 180 10.30 -7.85 26.35
N ASP A 181 9.62 -8.85 25.80
CA ASP A 181 10.20 -10.17 25.50
C ASP A 181 10.94 -10.14 24.16
N PRO A 182 12.27 -10.31 24.12
CA PRO A 182 13.05 -10.33 22.89
C PRO A 182 12.79 -11.58 22.00
N ASN A 183 11.97 -12.55 22.43
CA ASN A 183 11.70 -13.81 21.70
C ASN A 183 10.36 -13.82 20.94
N PHE A 184 9.84 -12.65 20.57
CA PHE A 184 8.58 -12.54 19.84
C PHE A 184 8.68 -13.18 18.44
N GLY A 185 7.96 -14.30 18.24
CA GLY A 185 7.88 -15.08 17.00
C GLY A 185 8.51 -16.48 17.13
N LYS A 186 7.68 -17.51 17.38
CA LYS A 186 8.09 -18.92 17.25
C LYS A 186 7.82 -19.40 15.82
N HIS A 187 8.82 -20.09 15.27
CA HIS A 187 8.87 -20.60 13.90
C HIS A 187 7.90 -21.74 13.62
N TRP A 188 7.31 -21.74 12.42
CA TRP A 188 7.07 -22.95 11.63
C TRP A 188 8.09 -22.96 10.49
N SER A 189 9.26 -23.56 10.74
CA SER A 189 10.04 -24.22 9.71
C SER A 189 10.24 -25.65 10.20
N THR A 190 10.12 -26.63 9.33
CA THR A 190 10.37 -28.05 9.63
C THR A 190 11.85 -28.36 9.91
N ILE A 191 12.68 -27.36 10.17
CA ILE A 191 14.11 -27.52 10.48
C ILE A 191 14.45 -26.64 11.68
N GLN A 192 14.54 -27.26 12.85
CA GLN A 192 15.01 -26.64 14.09
C GLN A 192 16.51 -26.33 13.99
N THR A 193 16.90 -25.08 14.22
CA THR A 193 18.19 -24.76 14.86
C THR A 193 17.97 -23.65 15.89
N GLU A 194 18.52 -23.85 17.08
CA GLU A 194 18.41 -22.96 18.25
C GLU A 194 19.46 -21.83 18.27
N PRO A 195 19.26 -20.74 19.06
CA PRO A 195 20.01 -19.49 18.89
C PRO A 195 21.22 -19.39 19.82
N ILE A 196 22.37 -18.96 19.28
CA ILE A 196 23.50 -18.40 20.05
C ILE A 196 24.01 -17.15 19.34
N LEU A 197 24.16 -16.06 20.10
CA LEU A 197 24.63 -14.74 19.66
C LEU A 197 26.17 -14.74 19.40
N HIS A 198 26.54 -14.25 18.21
CA HIS A 198 27.84 -13.84 17.61
C HIS A 198 29.14 -13.81 18.47
N PRO A 199 30.33 -14.15 17.90
CA PRO A 199 30.99 -13.30 16.90
C PRO A 199 31.73 -13.98 15.71
N SER A 200 31.61 -13.29 14.57
CA SER A 200 32.64 -12.94 13.56
C SER A 200 33.29 -13.92 12.58
N ASP A 201 32.93 -15.20 12.46
CA ASP A 201 33.50 -16.04 11.37
C ASP A 201 32.44 -16.97 10.77
N TYR A 202 31.90 -16.61 9.59
CA TYR A 202 31.19 -17.47 8.62
C TYR A 202 31.31 -16.74 7.26
N ASP A 203 31.92 -17.25 6.19
CA ASP A 203 31.75 -18.55 5.50
C ASP A 203 30.33 -18.75 4.94
N ASP A 204 29.88 -17.78 4.14
CA ASP A 204 29.13 -17.83 2.87
C ASP A 204 27.98 -18.83 2.62
N GLY A 205 27.56 -19.62 3.61
CA GLY A 205 26.37 -20.47 3.55
C GLY A 205 25.10 -19.68 3.78
N VAL A 206 24.69 -18.87 2.80
CA VAL A 206 23.32 -18.34 2.72
C VAL A 206 22.37 -19.55 2.76
N PRO A 207 21.40 -19.63 3.69
CA PRO A 207 20.35 -20.63 3.59
C PRO A 207 19.65 -20.42 2.26
N ASP A 208 19.56 -21.47 1.44
CA ASP A 208 18.83 -21.41 0.18
C ASP A 208 17.52 -20.68 0.42
N ALA A 209 17.27 -19.63 -0.37
CA ALA A 209 15.94 -19.04 -0.44
C ALA A 209 14.96 -20.20 -0.57
N ILE A 210 13.86 -20.15 0.18
CA ILE A 210 12.78 -21.12 0.01
C ILE A 210 12.32 -20.94 -1.44
N SER A 211 12.90 -21.75 -2.33
CA SER A 211 12.40 -21.98 -3.67
C SER A 211 10.98 -22.46 -3.48
N ILE A 212 10.13 -22.22 -4.49
CA ILE A 212 8.83 -22.87 -4.65
C ILE A 212 8.92 -24.26 -3.98
N PRO A 213 8.20 -24.53 -2.87
CA PRO A 213 8.32 -25.77 -2.13
C PRO A 213 8.46 -26.92 -3.13
N ASP A 214 9.39 -27.85 -2.93
CA ASP A 214 9.63 -28.93 -3.91
C ASP A 214 8.30 -29.59 -4.33
N ASP A 215 7.31 -29.62 -3.44
CA ASP A 215 5.94 -30.05 -3.68
C ASP A 215 5.18 -29.21 -4.72
N LEU A 216 5.29 -27.88 -4.72
CA LEU A 216 4.64 -26.97 -5.69
C LEU A 216 5.33 -26.99 -7.06
N GLN A 217 6.66 -27.05 -7.09
CA GLN A 217 7.40 -27.22 -8.35
C GLN A 217 7.15 -28.61 -8.93
N ALA A 218 7.22 -29.66 -8.11
CA ALA A 218 6.88 -31.02 -8.50
C ALA A 218 5.40 -31.16 -8.89
N LEU A 219 4.47 -30.43 -8.27
CA LEU A 219 3.04 -30.44 -8.67
C LEU A 219 2.84 -29.79 -10.04
N ALA A 220 3.54 -28.70 -10.33
CA ALA A 220 3.51 -28.03 -11.63
C ALA A 220 4.13 -28.91 -12.74
N GLU A 221 5.26 -29.57 -12.46
CA GLU A 221 5.93 -30.47 -13.40
C GLU A 221 5.16 -31.78 -13.61
N LYS A 222 4.61 -32.38 -12.54
CA LYS A 222 3.87 -33.67 -12.58
C LYS A 222 2.56 -33.60 -13.36
N ASN A 223 1.91 -32.44 -13.39
CA ASN A 223 0.67 -32.27 -14.14
C ASN A 223 0.92 -32.04 -15.65
N GLY A 224 2.18 -31.89 -16.08
CA GLY A 224 2.52 -31.64 -17.48
C GLY A 224 2.04 -30.29 -18.02
N ASP A 225 1.58 -29.41 -17.13
CA ASP A 225 0.95 -28.12 -17.45
C ASP A 225 1.97 -27.00 -17.68
N PHE A 226 3.27 -27.28 -17.53
CA PHE A 226 4.30 -26.24 -17.56
C PHE A 226 5.56 -26.69 -18.31
N LYS A 227 5.93 -25.93 -19.34
CA LYS A 227 7.30 -25.87 -19.84
C LYS A 227 7.89 -24.58 -19.30
N VAL A 228 8.74 -24.67 -18.28
CA VAL A 228 9.57 -23.53 -17.87
C VAL A 228 10.40 -23.14 -19.09
N THR A 229 10.29 -21.90 -19.55
CA THR A 229 11.19 -21.37 -20.57
C THR A 229 12.60 -21.44 -20.00
N PRO A 230 13.53 -22.23 -20.59
CA PRO A 230 14.90 -22.29 -20.09
C PRO A 230 15.49 -20.89 -19.99
N PRO A 231 16.35 -20.61 -19.00
CA PRO A 231 17.06 -19.34 -18.91
C PRO A 231 17.67 -18.98 -20.27
N GLY A 232 17.27 -17.84 -20.83
CA GLY A 232 17.75 -17.36 -22.13
C GLY A 232 16.91 -17.73 -23.36
N GLN A 233 15.78 -18.44 -23.24
CA GLN A 233 14.84 -18.61 -24.36
C GLN A 233 13.78 -17.51 -24.40
N HIS A 234 13.51 -16.99 -25.61
CA HIS A 234 12.40 -16.07 -25.86
C HIS A 234 11.06 -16.76 -25.63
N CYS A 235 10.05 -15.99 -25.24
CA CYS A 235 8.67 -16.46 -25.15
C CYS A 235 8.22 -17.17 -26.44
N PRO A 236 7.25 -18.09 -26.34
CA PRO A 236 6.62 -18.67 -27.52
C PRO A 236 6.11 -17.56 -28.43
N GLU A 237 6.61 -17.49 -29.67
CA GLU A 237 6.12 -16.53 -30.67
C GLU A 237 4.61 -16.76 -30.87
N GLY A 238 3.81 -15.71 -30.67
CA GLY A 238 2.38 -15.69 -31.03
C GLY A 238 1.36 -15.88 -29.89
N ASP A 239 1.77 -15.86 -28.61
CA ASP A 239 0.80 -15.81 -27.50
C ASP A 239 0.52 -14.36 -27.05
N ASN A 240 -0.58 -13.82 -27.56
CA ASN A 240 -1.03 -12.45 -27.31
C ASN A 240 -1.67 -12.28 -25.92
N THR A 241 -1.82 -13.37 -25.14
CA THR A 241 -2.53 -13.32 -23.86
C THR A 241 -1.69 -12.67 -22.75
N TYR A 242 -0.36 -12.65 -22.91
CA TYR A 242 0.57 -12.00 -21.99
C TYR A 242 1.12 -10.73 -22.63
N ASN A 243 0.69 -9.57 -22.13
CA ASN A 243 1.01 -8.25 -22.71
C ASN A 243 2.51 -7.85 -22.62
N LYS A 244 3.37 -8.62 -21.97
CA LYS A 244 4.81 -8.35 -21.88
C LYS A 244 5.56 -9.62 -21.50
N CYS A 245 6.25 -10.19 -22.47
CA CYS A 245 7.32 -11.14 -22.18
C CYS A 245 8.58 -10.36 -21.82
N CYS A 246 9.24 -10.75 -20.74
CA CYS A 246 10.52 -10.17 -20.37
C CYS A 246 11.59 -10.74 -21.28
N ALA A 247 12.11 -9.91 -22.19
CA ALA A 247 13.40 -10.23 -22.76
C ALA A 247 14.39 -10.21 -21.60
N ILE A 248 15.19 -11.28 -21.45
CA ILE A 248 16.34 -11.26 -20.55
C ILE A 248 17.35 -10.30 -21.20
N GLU A 249 17.20 -9.01 -20.93
CA GLU A 249 18.26 -8.05 -21.20
C GLU A 249 19.41 -8.34 -20.23
N ALA A 250 20.65 -8.09 -20.66
CA ALA A 250 21.80 -8.31 -19.79
C ALA A 250 21.65 -7.42 -18.54
N THR A 251 21.41 -8.04 -17.39
CA THR A 251 21.21 -7.40 -16.07
C THR A 251 22.35 -6.42 -15.73
N GLU A 252 23.54 -6.69 -16.28
CA GLU A 252 24.72 -5.83 -16.22
C GLU A 252 24.47 -4.38 -16.65
N HIS A 253 23.54 -4.16 -17.60
CA HIS A 253 23.27 -2.84 -18.16
C HIS A 253 22.60 -1.89 -17.16
N TYR A 254 21.67 -2.40 -16.34
CA TYR A 254 20.85 -1.57 -15.44
C TYR A 254 21.38 -1.51 -14.02
N TRP A 255 21.97 -2.61 -13.53
CA TRP A 255 22.33 -2.77 -12.12
C TRP A 255 23.84 -2.75 -11.85
N GLY A 256 24.66 -2.56 -12.88
CA GLY A 256 26.13 -2.67 -12.80
C GLY A 256 26.58 -4.13 -12.81
N LEU A 257 27.82 -4.43 -12.38
CA LEU A 257 28.42 -5.79 -12.34
C LEU A 257 27.73 -6.79 -11.37
N ASN A 258 26.48 -6.52 -10.96
CA ASN A 258 25.72 -7.42 -10.11
C ASN A 258 25.33 -8.68 -10.91
N VAL A 259 25.68 -9.83 -10.35
CA VAL A 259 25.48 -11.16 -10.97
C VAL A 259 24.00 -11.59 -10.97
N ARG A 260 23.12 -10.86 -10.27
CA ARG A 260 21.67 -11.14 -10.18
C ARG A 260 20.82 -9.86 -10.21
N ASN A 261 19.54 -10.02 -10.52
CA ASN A 261 18.54 -8.97 -10.33
C ASN A 261 18.41 -8.59 -8.84
N PRO A 262 18.02 -7.35 -8.53
CA PRO A 262 17.62 -6.97 -7.18
C PRO A 262 16.42 -7.79 -6.71
N LEU A 263 16.48 -8.29 -5.48
CA LEU A 263 15.37 -8.98 -4.84
C LEU A 263 14.52 -7.96 -4.08
N LEU A 264 13.29 -7.75 -4.55
CA LEU A 264 12.33 -6.85 -3.94
C LEU A 264 11.30 -7.63 -3.11
N ALA A 265 11.32 -7.41 -1.80
CA ALA A 265 10.27 -7.90 -0.91
C ALA A 265 9.02 -7.01 -0.99
N ILE A 266 7.93 -7.54 -1.54
CA ILE A 266 6.59 -6.95 -1.45
C ILE A 266 5.94 -7.49 -0.20
N THR A 267 5.63 -6.63 0.75
CA THR A 267 5.24 -7.08 2.09
C THR A 267 3.88 -6.53 2.48
N THR A 268 2.99 -7.39 2.94
CA THR A 268 1.62 -7.01 3.28
C THR A 268 1.09 -7.78 4.49
N GLY A 269 0.57 -7.02 5.45
CA GLY A 269 -0.11 -7.55 6.62
C GLY A 269 -1.60 -7.73 6.33
N VAL A 270 -2.11 -8.94 6.52
CA VAL A 270 -3.47 -9.33 6.14
C VAL A 270 -4.25 -9.76 7.37
N THR A 271 -5.56 -9.56 7.35
CA THR A 271 -6.47 -10.14 8.36
C THR A 271 -7.87 -10.28 7.82
N SER A 272 -8.55 -11.36 8.20
CA SER A 272 -9.97 -11.60 7.97
C SER A 272 -10.86 -11.09 9.12
N ARG A 273 -10.27 -10.51 10.17
CA ARG A 273 -11.01 -10.00 11.32
C ARG A 273 -12.03 -8.94 10.90
N GLY A 274 -13.26 -9.12 11.35
CA GLY A 274 -14.38 -8.23 11.01
C GLY A 274 -14.97 -8.47 9.61
N VAL A 275 -14.36 -9.35 8.80
CA VAL A 275 -14.93 -9.81 7.53
C VAL A 275 -15.93 -10.92 7.84
N LYS A 276 -17.15 -10.82 7.31
CA LYS A 276 -18.17 -11.87 7.45
C LYS A 276 -17.61 -13.18 6.90
N LYS A 277 -17.86 -14.30 7.59
CA LYS A 277 -17.36 -15.63 7.19
C LYS A 277 -17.63 -16.00 5.72
N ALA A 278 -18.81 -15.68 5.21
CA ALA A 278 -19.16 -15.91 3.80
C ALA A 278 -18.34 -15.08 2.78
N HIS A 279 -17.59 -14.08 3.24
CA HIS A 279 -16.72 -13.22 2.43
C HIS A 279 -15.23 -13.50 2.71
N GLN A 280 -14.89 -14.49 3.53
CA GLN A 280 -13.51 -14.90 3.81
C GLN A 280 -13.05 -15.89 2.73
N HIS A 281 -12.90 -15.39 1.51
CA HIS A 281 -12.50 -16.16 0.32
C HIS A 281 -11.62 -15.29 -0.59
N VAL A 282 -10.78 -15.93 -1.41
CA VAL A 282 -9.84 -15.24 -2.30
C VAL A 282 -10.56 -14.39 -3.36
N ASN A 283 -11.80 -14.70 -3.71
CA ASN A 283 -12.59 -13.87 -4.63
C ASN A 283 -13.29 -12.66 -3.97
N LYS A 284 -13.13 -12.46 -2.65
CA LYS A 284 -13.75 -11.36 -1.90
C LYS A 284 -12.74 -10.51 -1.14
N LEU A 285 -11.66 -11.10 -0.63
CA LEU A 285 -10.65 -10.41 0.15
C LEU A 285 -9.87 -9.39 -0.70
N ALA A 286 -9.63 -8.21 -0.13
CA ALA A 286 -9.01 -7.07 -0.83
C ALA A 286 -7.63 -7.42 -1.40
N LEU A 287 -6.83 -8.22 -0.69
CA LEU A 287 -5.53 -8.71 -1.14
C LEU A 287 -5.61 -9.28 -2.57
N PHE A 288 -6.53 -10.21 -2.78
CA PHE A 288 -6.66 -10.98 -4.02
C PHE A 288 -7.51 -10.28 -5.08
N THR A 289 -8.35 -9.31 -4.68
CA THR A 289 -9.23 -8.57 -5.61
C THR A 289 -8.68 -7.21 -6.01
N ARG A 290 -7.69 -6.67 -5.28
CA ARG A 290 -7.08 -5.35 -5.47
C ARG A 290 -5.57 -5.43 -5.63
N LEU A 291 -4.86 -5.80 -4.55
CA LEU A 291 -3.40 -5.67 -4.49
C LEU A 291 -2.70 -6.61 -5.47
N LEU A 292 -2.90 -7.91 -5.32
CA LEU A 292 -2.18 -8.91 -6.12
C LEU A 292 -2.49 -8.78 -7.62
N PRO A 293 -3.76 -8.59 -8.07
CA PRO A 293 -4.01 -8.30 -9.48
C PRO A 293 -3.34 -7.02 -9.97
N SER A 294 -3.20 -5.99 -9.13
CA SER A 294 -2.50 -4.76 -9.53
C SER A 294 -0.98 -4.96 -9.66
N LEU A 295 -0.40 -5.82 -8.81
CA LEU A 295 1.00 -6.21 -8.89
C LEU A 295 1.30 -6.98 -10.18
N THR A 296 0.47 -7.97 -10.54
CA THR A 296 0.65 -8.74 -11.79
C THR A 296 0.50 -7.90 -13.06
N ARG A 297 -0.13 -6.72 -12.98
CA ARG A 297 -0.20 -5.75 -14.09
C ARG A 297 0.94 -4.74 -14.12
N THR A 298 1.72 -4.61 -13.05
CA THR A 298 2.64 -3.48 -12.86
C THR A 298 4.05 -3.90 -12.42
N TYR A 299 4.37 -5.20 -12.43
CA TYR A 299 5.71 -5.69 -12.16
C TYR A 299 6.72 -5.22 -13.22
N ASP A 300 8.00 -5.34 -12.90
CA ASP A 300 9.14 -5.06 -13.76
C ASP A 300 9.88 -6.37 -14.03
N CYS A 301 10.46 -6.49 -15.22
CA CYS A 301 11.15 -7.69 -15.68
C CYS A 301 12.54 -7.86 -15.07
N ASP A 302 13.15 -6.76 -14.63
CA ASP A 302 14.54 -6.73 -14.19
C ASP A 302 14.67 -6.75 -12.66
N VAL A 303 13.65 -7.28 -11.99
CA VAL A 303 13.52 -7.35 -10.53
C VAL A 303 12.96 -8.72 -10.16
N ASP A 304 13.60 -9.39 -9.22
CA ASP A 304 13.08 -10.63 -8.64
C ASP A 304 12.19 -10.28 -7.45
N TYR A 305 11.14 -11.07 -7.23
CA TYR A 305 10.13 -10.76 -6.22
C TYR A 305 10.10 -11.77 -5.08
N LEU A 306 9.93 -11.24 -3.86
CA LEU A 306 9.54 -12.00 -2.68
C LEU A 306 8.23 -11.43 -2.16
N LEU A 307 7.12 -12.14 -2.34
CA LEU A 307 5.83 -11.76 -1.76
C LEU A 307 5.73 -12.30 -0.33
N VAL A 308 5.79 -11.39 0.65
CA VAL A 308 5.67 -11.72 2.07
C VAL A 308 4.27 -11.37 2.57
N ILE A 309 3.51 -12.40 2.93
CA ILE A 309 2.15 -12.26 3.47
C ILE A 309 2.21 -12.63 4.95
N ALA A 310 1.90 -11.66 5.81
CA ALA A 310 1.93 -11.86 7.25
C ALA A 310 0.53 -11.74 7.85
N PHE A 311 0.20 -12.64 8.77
CA PHE A 311 -1.12 -12.72 9.38
C PHE A 311 -1.02 -13.00 10.87
N ASP A 312 -2.05 -12.58 11.61
CA ASP A 312 -2.14 -12.87 13.04
C ASP A 312 -2.42 -14.35 13.25
N LYS A 313 -1.77 -14.95 14.25
CA LYS A 313 -2.14 -16.28 14.74
C LYS A 313 -3.60 -16.30 15.19
N GLY A 314 -4.32 -17.34 14.80
CA GLY A 314 -5.75 -17.53 15.02
C GLY A 314 -6.64 -16.74 14.07
N ASP A 315 -6.12 -16.18 12.97
CA ASP A 315 -6.95 -15.57 11.93
C ASP A 315 -7.86 -16.61 11.26
N GLU A 316 -9.16 -16.32 11.13
CA GLU A 316 -10.19 -17.28 10.73
C GLU A 316 -10.05 -17.81 9.30
N PHE A 317 -9.30 -17.09 8.45
CA PHE A 317 -9.01 -17.48 7.08
C PHE A 317 -7.54 -17.86 6.93
N TYR A 318 -6.64 -16.92 7.24
CA TYR A 318 -5.22 -17.06 6.92
C TYR A 318 -4.49 -18.08 7.81
N ASP A 319 -4.99 -18.35 9.02
CA ASP A 319 -4.45 -19.36 9.94
C ASP A 319 -5.32 -20.64 9.98
N THR A 320 -5.89 -21.01 8.84
CA THR A 320 -6.58 -22.29 8.68
C THR A 320 -6.03 -23.04 7.48
N LYS A 321 -5.97 -24.37 7.56
CA LYS A 321 -5.53 -25.18 6.42
C LYS A 321 -6.35 -24.90 5.16
N ALA A 322 -7.68 -24.79 5.29
CA ALA A 322 -8.56 -24.55 4.15
C ALA A 322 -8.30 -23.19 3.49
N GLY A 323 -8.16 -22.12 4.27
CA GLY A 323 -7.85 -20.79 3.73
C GLY A 323 -6.44 -20.70 3.15
N GLN A 324 -5.45 -21.39 3.74
CA GLN A 324 -4.10 -21.48 3.17
C GLN A 324 -4.07 -22.28 1.87
N ASP A 325 -4.79 -23.40 1.78
CA ASP A 325 -4.93 -24.17 0.53
C ASP A 325 -5.58 -23.30 -0.57
N GLU A 326 -6.64 -22.55 -0.24
CA GLU A 326 -7.32 -21.63 -1.18
C GLU A 326 -6.39 -20.50 -1.64
N MET A 327 -5.66 -19.87 -0.71
CA MET A 327 -4.67 -18.84 -0.99
C MET A 327 -3.53 -19.34 -1.88
N ASN A 328 -2.94 -20.49 -1.54
CA ASN A 328 -1.84 -21.11 -2.29
C ASN A 328 -2.27 -21.41 -3.73
N ALA A 329 -3.44 -22.04 -3.90
CA ALA A 329 -3.98 -22.33 -5.23
C ALA A 329 -4.15 -21.04 -6.05
N TRP A 330 -4.66 -19.98 -5.42
CA TRP A 330 -4.82 -18.69 -6.09
C TRP A 330 -3.46 -18.08 -6.50
N LEU A 331 -2.47 -18.06 -5.60
CA LEU A 331 -1.15 -17.48 -5.86
C LEU A 331 -0.41 -18.22 -6.96
N VAL A 332 -0.46 -19.55 -6.97
CA VAL A 332 0.15 -20.36 -8.01
C VAL A 332 -0.49 -20.06 -9.37
N GLU A 333 -1.82 -20.09 -9.44
CA GLU A 333 -2.54 -19.95 -10.70
C GLU A 333 -2.49 -18.53 -11.26
N ASN A 334 -2.61 -17.52 -10.40
CA ASN A 334 -2.79 -16.13 -10.82
C ASN A 334 -1.50 -15.29 -10.77
N MET A 335 -0.44 -15.79 -10.13
CA MET A 335 0.84 -15.07 -10.02
C MET A 335 2.02 -15.92 -10.48
N ALA A 336 2.30 -17.04 -9.80
CA ALA A 336 3.53 -17.79 -10.03
C ALA A 336 3.62 -18.28 -11.49
N LYS A 337 2.56 -18.94 -11.99
CA LYS A 337 2.50 -19.42 -13.38
C LYS A 337 2.61 -18.27 -14.40
N PRO A 338 1.75 -17.21 -14.36
CA PRO A 338 1.89 -16.09 -15.30
C PRO A 338 3.23 -15.37 -15.26
N MET A 339 3.81 -15.15 -14.08
CA MET A 339 5.09 -14.45 -13.93
C MET A 339 6.25 -15.32 -14.43
N ALA A 340 6.25 -16.62 -14.13
CA ALA A 340 7.24 -17.55 -14.67
C ALA A 340 7.17 -17.66 -16.20
N LEU A 341 5.96 -17.67 -16.79
CA LEU A 341 5.79 -17.61 -18.25
C LEU A 341 6.34 -16.32 -18.85
N ALA A 342 6.25 -15.21 -18.11
CA ALA A 342 6.83 -13.94 -18.49
C ALA A 342 8.35 -13.85 -18.24
N GLY A 343 8.97 -14.86 -17.60
CA GLY A 343 10.40 -14.87 -17.27
C GLY A 343 10.75 -14.11 -15.99
N VAL A 344 9.80 -13.90 -15.08
CA VAL A 344 9.99 -13.22 -13.79
C VAL A 344 9.89 -14.23 -12.65
N ASP A 345 10.90 -14.23 -11.78
CA ASP A 345 10.88 -15.06 -10.57
C ASP A 345 10.08 -14.39 -9.44
N ILE A 346 9.26 -15.18 -8.76
CA ILE A 346 8.51 -14.75 -7.59
C ILE A 346 8.44 -15.90 -6.58
N ASN A 347 8.93 -15.62 -5.37
CA ASN A 347 8.84 -16.51 -4.22
C ASN A 347 7.79 -16.01 -3.22
N PHE A 348 7.23 -16.93 -2.43
CA PHE A 348 6.20 -16.63 -1.44
C PHE A 348 6.70 -16.97 -0.03
N LEU A 349 6.50 -16.04 0.90
CA LEU A 349 6.85 -16.24 2.31
C LEU A 349 5.65 -15.91 3.21
N TYR A 350 5.22 -16.89 3.99
CA TYR A 350 4.14 -16.73 4.96
C TYR A 350 4.71 -16.51 6.36
N VAL A 351 4.24 -15.47 7.04
CA VAL A 351 4.71 -15.12 8.38
C VAL A 351 3.52 -15.09 9.35
N GLU A 352 3.39 -16.16 10.16
CA GLU A 352 2.47 -16.17 11.31
C GLU A 352 3.04 -15.28 12.41
N VAL A 353 2.22 -14.38 12.95
CA VAL A 353 2.61 -13.45 14.01
C VAL A 353 1.72 -13.64 15.23
N ASP A 354 2.32 -13.87 16.39
CA ASP A 354 1.61 -13.85 17.67
C ASP A 354 1.30 -12.39 18.08
N ASN A 355 0.35 -11.77 17.38
CA ASN A 355 0.03 -10.36 17.54
C ASN A 355 -1.03 -10.13 18.61
N VAL A 356 -0.63 -10.25 19.88
CA VAL A 356 -1.52 -10.01 21.03
C VAL A 356 -2.19 -8.63 20.95
N LEU A 357 -1.49 -7.63 20.42
CA LEU A 357 -1.98 -6.26 20.27
C LEU A 357 -3.02 -6.10 19.15
N LYS A 358 -3.11 -7.06 18.22
CA LYS A 358 -4.09 -7.04 17.12
C LYS A 358 -3.97 -5.79 16.25
N LYS A 359 -2.75 -5.31 16.05
CA LYS A 359 -2.42 -4.07 15.32
C LYS A 359 -1.34 -4.28 14.25
N PRO A 360 -1.25 -3.44 13.22
CA PRO A 360 -0.40 -3.71 12.06
C PRO A 360 1.11 -3.61 12.33
N GLY A 361 1.56 -2.76 13.24
CA GLY A 361 2.99 -2.51 13.49
C GLY A 361 3.80 -3.77 13.85
N PRO A 362 3.37 -4.58 14.84
CA PRO A 362 4.02 -5.87 15.14
C PRO A 362 4.10 -6.81 13.94
N VAL A 363 3.03 -6.89 13.14
CA VAL A 363 2.97 -7.74 11.94
C VAL A 363 4.00 -7.27 10.91
N PHE A 364 4.05 -5.97 10.65
CA PHE A 364 4.97 -5.40 9.69
C PHE A 364 6.44 -5.54 10.12
N ASN A 365 6.76 -5.30 11.39
CA ASN A 365 8.12 -5.52 11.89
C ASN A 365 8.55 -7.00 11.79
N ALA A 366 7.65 -7.95 12.10
CA ALA A 366 7.95 -9.37 11.97
C ALA A 366 8.21 -9.77 10.51
N MET A 367 7.29 -9.42 9.60
CA MET A 367 7.39 -9.84 8.19
C MET A 367 8.61 -9.23 7.48
N LEU A 368 8.95 -7.97 7.79
CA LEU A 368 10.08 -7.27 7.16
C LEU A 368 11.40 -7.82 7.69
N LYS A 369 11.46 -8.24 8.95
CA LYS A 369 12.61 -8.96 9.51
C LYS A 369 12.83 -10.30 8.80
N GLU A 370 11.77 -11.06 8.53
CA GLU A 370 11.89 -12.31 7.79
C GLU A 370 12.27 -12.08 6.32
N ALA A 371 11.73 -11.05 5.68
CA ALA A 371 12.16 -10.62 4.34
C ALA A 371 13.65 -10.26 4.28
N TYR A 372 14.16 -9.58 5.32
CA TYR A 372 15.57 -9.22 5.44
C TYR A 372 16.45 -10.46 5.63
N LYS A 373 16.03 -11.44 6.43
CA LYS A 373 16.73 -12.72 6.56
C LYS A 373 16.74 -13.52 5.25
N ALA A 374 15.67 -13.42 4.46
CA ALA A 374 15.54 -14.06 3.15
C ALA A 374 16.35 -13.36 2.03
N GLY A 375 17.24 -12.42 2.37
CA GLY A 375 18.15 -11.83 1.40
C GLY A 375 17.59 -10.67 0.57
N ALA A 376 16.41 -10.13 0.90
CA ALA A 376 15.84 -9.01 0.15
C ALA A 376 16.75 -7.77 0.14
N ASP A 377 16.90 -7.13 -1.02
CA ASP A 377 17.69 -5.91 -1.21
C ASP A 377 16.86 -4.65 -1.01
N TYR A 378 15.58 -4.75 -1.34
CA TYR A 378 14.59 -3.68 -1.22
C TYR A 378 13.31 -4.19 -0.58
N PHE A 379 12.58 -3.29 0.07
CA PHE A 379 11.37 -3.59 0.82
C PHE A 379 10.30 -2.60 0.41
N TYR A 380 9.13 -3.11 0.02
CA TYR A 380 7.95 -2.30 -0.19
C TYR A 380 6.86 -2.73 0.78
N ARG A 381 6.55 -1.87 1.74
CA ARG A 381 5.44 -2.08 2.67
C ARG A 381 4.14 -1.60 2.03
N LEU A 382 3.18 -2.53 1.88
CA LEU A 382 1.87 -2.28 1.30
C LEU A 382 0.73 -2.72 2.24
N ASN A 383 -0.36 -1.97 2.26
CA ASN A 383 -1.61 -2.45 2.84
C ASN A 383 -2.27 -3.46 1.90
N ASP A 384 -3.04 -4.40 2.45
CA ASP A 384 -3.70 -5.46 1.67
C ASP A 384 -4.85 -4.95 0.78
N ASP A 385 -5.39 -3.77 1.09
CA ASP A 385 -6.43 -3.07 0.35
C ASP A 385 -5.89 -2.00 -0.62
N THR A 386 -4.60 -2.09 -0.94
CA THR A 386 -3.95 -1.20 -1.90
C THR A 386 -4.13 -1.68 -3.33
N GLU A 387 -4.28 -0.72 -4.25
CA GLU A 387 -4.19 -0.97 -5.68
C GLU A 387 -3.07 -0.11 -6.28
N LEU A 388 -2.04 -0.78 -6.80
CA LEU A 388 -0.92 -0.14 -7.47
C LEU A 388 -1.37 0.43 -8.81
N LYS A 389 -0.96 1.66 -9.12
CA LYS A 389 -1.14 2.28 -10.44
C LYS A 389 0.19 2.28 -11.18
N GLY A 390 0.13 2.01 -12.48
CA GLY A 390 1.27 2.17 -13.37
C GLY A 390 1.75 3.63 -13.46
N GLY A 391 2.84 3.84 -14.19
CA GLY A 391 3.33 5.19 -14.50
C GLY A 391 2.26 6.04 -15.18
N ARG A 392 2.26 7.34 -14.88
CA ARG A 392 1.36 8.32 -15.51
C ARG A 392 2.06 9.04 -16.66
N GLY A 393 1.32 9.31 -17.73
CA GLY A 393 1.85 10.00 -18.91
C GLY A 393 2.76 9.09 -19.74
N ASP A 394 3.82 9.64 -20.30
CA ASP A 394 4.73 8.94 -21.22
C ASP A 394 5.82 8.13 -20.50
N ILE A 395 5.58 7.73 -19.25
CA ILE A 395 6.56 7.00 -18.44
C ILE A 395 6.59 5.54 -18.88
N THR A 396 7.74 5.11 -19.39
CA THR A 396 7.96 3.76 -19.89
C THR A 396 8.48 2.80 -18.83
N THR A 397 9.10 3.32 -17.76
CA THR A 397 9.68 2.52 -16.68
C THR A 397 8.62 2.10 -15.66
N ALA A 398 8.64 0.84 -15.22
CA ALA A 398 7.75 0.38 -14.16
C ALA A 398 8.20 0.90 -12.79
N TRP A 399 7.25 0.96 -11.85
CA TRP A 399 7.50 1.53 -10.53
C TRP A 399 8.63 0.83 -9.73
N PRO A 400 8.85 -0.52 -9.81
CA PRO A 400 9.88 -1.19 -9.02
C PRO A 400 11.26 -0.65 -9.37
N LYS A 401 11.59 -0.69 -10.68
CA LYS A 401 12.85 -0.15 -11.19
C LYS A 401 12.94 1.31 -10.76
N ALA A 402 11.99 2.17 -11.13
CA ALA A 402 12.06 3.59 -10.82
C ALA A 402 12.31 3.92 -9.34
N PHE A 403 11.67 3.20 -8.41
CA PHE A 403 11.85 3.40 -6.96
C PHE A 403 13.24 2.98 -6.48
N ILE A 404 13.77 1.88 -7.01
CA ILE A 404 15.15 1.43 -6.73
C ILE A 404 16.15 2.53 -7.10
N GLY A 405 16.05 3.09 -8.31
CA GLY A 405 16.97 4.14 -8.76
C GLY A 405 16.80 5.44 -8.03
N ALA A 406 15.57 5.79 -7.66
CA ALA A 406 15.33 6.96 -6.83
C ALA A 406 16.13 6.86 -5.51
N LEU A 407 16.12 5.70 -4.85
CA LEU A 407 16.94 5.47 -3.66
C LEU A 407 18.45 5.43 -3.99
N ASN A 408 18.85 4.75 -5.06
CA ASN A 408 20.26 4.67 -5.47
C ASN A 408 20.84 6.05 -5.84
N SER A 409 20.01 7.02 -6.22
CA SER A 409 20.45 8.41 -6.46
C SER A 409 20.86 9.18 -5.20
N LEU A 410 20.53 8.68 -4.00
CA LEU A 410 20.82 9.38 -2.74
C LEU A 410 22.26 9.20 -2.26
N GLN A 411 22.97 8.17 -2.72
CA GLN A 411 24.38 7.83 -2.45
C GLN A 411 24.91 8.21 -1.04
N PRO A 412 24.98 7.24 -0.09
CA PRO A 412 24.51 5.86 -0.17
C PRO A 412 22.98 5.75 -0.12
N PRO A 413 22.40 4.60 -0.51
CA PRO A 413 20.98 4.44 -0.77
C PRO A 413 20.10 4.32 0.50
N TYR A 414 20.55 4.83 1.66
CA TYR A 414 19.63 5.00 2.79
C TYR A 414 18.58 6.08 2.45
N GLY A 415 17.47 6.15 3.15
CA GLY A 415 16.35 7.02 2.77
C GLY A 415 15.10 6.22 2.47
N VAL A 416 14.03 6.92 2.11
CA VAL A 416 12.73 6.33 1.82
C VAL A 416 12.14 6.94 0.57
N ALA A 417 11.55 6.09 -0.27
CA ALA A 417 10.70 6.50 -1.39
C ALA A 417 9.27 6.03 -1.12
N GLY A 418 8.28 6.69 -1.71
CA GLY A 418 6.90 6.21 -1.62
C GLY A 418 6.02 6.81 -2.71
N PRO A 419 4.88 6.15 -3.02
CA PRO A 419 3.97 6.61 -4.04
C PRO A 419 3.17 7.83 -3.59
N SER A 420 2.62 8.54 -4.57
CA SER A 420 1.50 9.46 -4.31
C SER A 420 0.24 8.66 -4.02
N HIS A 421 -0.67 9.28 -3.29
CA HIS A 421 -2.02 8.75 -3.11
C HIS A 421 -2.98 9.93 -3.14
N GLN A 422 -4.19 9.71 -3.65
CA GLN A 422 -5.14 10.79 -3.96
C GLN A 422 -6.16 11.05 -2.84
N THR A 423 -6.17 10.22 -1.81
CA THR A 423 -7.15 10.25 -0.72
C THR A 423 -6.42 10.22 0.63
N GLY A 424 -7.07 10.62 1.73
CA GLY A 424 -6.45 10.54 3.06
C GLY A 424 -5.31 11.55 3.30
N ASN A 425 -4.32 11.16 4.12
CA ASN A 425 -3.26 12.06 4.56
C ASN A 425 -2.12 12.16 3.53
N MET A 426 -2.29 13.06 2.56
CA MET A 426 -1.27 13.33 1.53
C MET A 426 0.03 13.94 2.07
N LYS A 427 0.12 14.27 3.36
CA LYS A 427 1.34 14.83 3.96
C LYS A 427 2.36 13.78 4.37
N ILE A 428 1.99 12.51 4.40
CA ILE A 428 2.86 11.39 4.78
C ILE A 428 2.97 10.37 3.65
N LEU A 429 3.89 9.43 3.82
CA LEU A 429 4.00 8.18 3.08
C LEU A 429 3.18 7.12 3.83
N THR A 430 2.02 6.76 3.27
CA THR A 430 1.20 5.64 3.77
C THR A 430 1.71 4.28 3.28
N HIS A 431 2.67 4.32 2.38
CA HIS A 431 3.35 3.21 1.74
C HIS A 431 4.79 3.64 1.56
N ASP A 432 5.72 2.78 1.94
CA ASP A 432 7.14 3.13 1.95
C ASP A 432 7.99 2.03 1.32
N PHE A 433 8.97 2.49 0.55
CA PHE A 433 9.92 1.72 -0.21
C PHE A 433 11.32 2.05 0.30
N LEU A 434 12.02 1.05 0.80
CA LEU A 434 13.30 1.18 1.49
C LEU A 434 14.34 0.24 0.88
N ASN A 435 15.60 0.63 1.00
CA ASN A 435 16.75 -0.23 0.71
C ASN A 435 17.17 -1.01 1.98
N ARG A 436 17.81 -2.16 1.81
CA ARG A 436 18.42 -3.00 2.86
C ARG A 436 19.25 -2.25 3.88
N VAL A 437 19.94 -1.18 3.50
CA VAL A 437 20.70 -0.33 4.42
C VAL A 437 19.83 0.16 5.60
N HIS A 438 18.53 0.38 5.41
CA HIS A 438 17.61 0.68 6.51
C HIS A 438 17.66 -0.39 7.60
N MET A 439 17.54 -1.66 7.20
CA MET A 439 17.56 -2.79 8.13
C MET A 439 18.92 -2.95 8.78
N ASP A 440 20.01 -2.66 8.07
CA ASP A 440 21.36 -2.71 8.64
C ASP A 440 21.55 -1.63 9.72
N ILE A 441 21.09 -0.39 9.46
CA ILE A 441 21.13 0.72 10.43
C ILE A 441 20.40 0.34 11.71
N PHE A 442 19.21 -0.26 11.58
CA PHE A 442 18.32 -0.55 12.71
C PHE A 442 18.38 -2.01 13.18
N LYS A 443 19.41 -2.75 12.79
CA LYS A 443 19.67 -4.14 13.24
C LYS A 443 18.45 -5.06 13.07
N GLY A 444 17.81 -4.97 11.90
CA GLY A 444 16.65 -5.77 11.51
C GLY A 444 15.30 -5.28 12.06
N VAL A 445 15.23 -4.07 12.63
CA VAL A 445 13.99 -3.44 13.08
C VAL A 445 13.54 -2.39 12.05
N TYR A 446 12.34 -2.54 11.49
CA TYR A 446 11.87 -1.69 10.40
C TYR A 446 11.18 -0.39 10.89
N TYR A 447 10.34 -0.50 11.92
CA TYR A 447 9.73 0.64 12.61
C TYR A 447 10.10 0.61 14.09
N ASP A 448 10.24 1.78 14.72
CA ASP A 448 10.37 1.85 16.19
C ASP A 448 9.20 1.07 16.82
N PRO A 449 9.46 0.00 17.61
CA PRO A 449 8.42 -0.89 18.14
C PRO A 449 7.35 -0.18 18.99
N ILE A 450 7.62 1.06 19.42
CA ILE A 450 6.61 1.88 20.09
C ILE A 450 5.40 2.19 19.20
N TYR A 451 5.56 2.17 17.87
CA TYR A 451 4.47 2.33 16.90
C TYR A 451 3.89 0.98 16.54
N THR A 452 2.63 0.81 16.92
CA THR A 452 1.92 -0.44 16.68
C THR A 452 0.82 -0.27 15.65
N ASP A 453 0.44 0.97 15.33
CA ASP A 453 -0.64 1.35 14.42
C ASP A 453 -0.12 2.43 13.46
N TRP A 454 -1.02 3.14 12.76
CA TRP A 454 -0.75 4.09 11.67
C TRP A 454 0.35 5.16 11.90
N TRP A 455 0.81 5.38 13.13
CA TRP A 455 1.87 6.35 13.47
C TRP A 455 3.23 5.93 12.92
N MET A 456 3.38 4.67 12.53
CA MET A 456 4.53 4.19 11.73
C MET A 456 4.69 4.95 10.40
N ASP A 457 3.58 5.33 9.76
CA ASP A 457 3.58 6.13 8.53
C ASP A 457 4.20 7.50 8.80
N ASP A 458 3.79 8.16 9.89
CA ASP A 458 4.35 9.44 10.34
C ASP A 458 5.84 9.34 10.70
N TYR A 459 6.24 8.26 11.36
CA TYR A 459 7.63 8.01 11.74
C TYR A 459 8.53 7.92 10.51
N ILE A 460 8.23 7.00 9.58
CA ILE A 460 9.09 6.78 8.41
C ILE A 460 9.13 7.99 7.49
N SER A 461 8.01 8.72 7.40
CA SER A 461 7.86 9.97 6.63
C SER A 461 8.70 11.14 7.13
N ARG A 462 9.28 11.03 8.34
CA ARG A 462 10.05 12.11 8.98
C ARG A 462 11.46 11.68 9.35
N LEU A 463 11.69 10.39 9.57
CA LEU A 463 12.96 9.81 10.01
C LEU A 463 14.14 10.31 9.19
N TYR A 464 14.05 10.22 7.86
CA TYR A 464 15.14 10.55 6.95
C TYR A 464 15.28 12.05 6.64
N GLY A 465 14.34 12.88 7.08
CA GLY A 465 14.28 14.29 6.70
C GLY A 465 13.89 14.50 5.24
N LYS A 466 13.66 15.76 4.87
CA LYS A 466 13.14 16.15 3.54
C LYS A 466 14.07 15.78 2.39
N ASP A 467 15.39 15.79 2.62
CA ASP A 467 16.39 15.62 1.56
C ASP A 467 16.60 14.14 1.18
N ARG A 468 16.12 13.23 2.04
CA ARG A 468 16.23 11.76 1.87
C ARG A 468 14.88 11.04 1.99
N THR A 469 13.79 11.80 1.90
CA THR A 469 12.42 11.29 1.76
C THR A 469 11.91 11.71 0.39
N ILE A 470 11.64 10.74 -0.48
CA ILE A 470 11.20 10.94 -1.86
C ILE A 470 9.73 10.57 -1.96
N LYS A 471 8.90 11.46 -2.53
CA LYS A 471 7.50 11.16 -2.81
C LYS A 471 7.23 11.24 -4.30
N SER A 472 6.86 10.11 -4.90
CA SER A 472 6.55 10.06 -6.33
C SER A 472 5.22 10.73 -6.64
N ASN A 473 5.21 11.69 -7.54
CA ASN A 473 4.01 12.22 -8.20
C ASN A 473 3.63 11.44 -9.47
N HIS A 474 4.49 10.52 -9.91
CA HIS A 474 4.35 9.75 -11.14
C HIS A 474 3.74 8.37 -10.92
N TYR A 475 4.09 7.73 -9.82
CA TYR A 475 3.55 6.44 -9.40
C TYR A 475 2.61 6.67 -8.23
N GLY A 476 1.41 6.11 -8.36
CA GLY A 476 0.33 6.33 -7.42
C GLY A 476 -0.23 5.02 -6.88
N VAL A 477 -0.92 5.13 -5.74
CA VAL A 477 -1.73 4.05 -5.20
C VAL A 477 -3.15 4.52 -4.93
N LEU A 478 -4.12 3.61 -5.04
CA LEU A 478 -5.46 3.79 -4.49
C LEU A 478 -5.61 2.94 -3.23
N HIS A 479 -6.18 3.54 -2.19
CA HIS A 479 -6.40 2.89 -0.91
C HIS A 479 -7.90 2.58 -0.79
N HIS A 480 -8.25 1.28 -0.79
CA HIS A 480 -9.64 0.82 -0.75
C HIS A 480 -10.11 0.57 0.69
N THR A 481 -9.95 1.55 1.57
CA THR A 481 -10.20 1.42 3.02
C THR A 481 -11.60 0.95 3.39
N SER A 482 -12.59 1.14 2.50
CA SER A 482 -13.97 0.72 2.72
C SER A 482 -14.27 -0.73 2.30
N HIS A 483 -13.34 -1.42 1.64
CA HIS A 483 -13.57 -2.75 1.05
C HIS A 483 -14.06 -3.78 2.09
N HIS A 484 -13.57 -3.66 3.33
CA HIS A 484 -13.96 -4.50 4.47
C HIS A 484 -14.68 -3.75 5.58
N GLY A 485 -15.41 -2.68 5.23
CA GLY A 485 -16.20 -1.93 6.20
C GLY A 485 -15.44 -0.84 6.98
N GLY A 486 -14.26 -0.43 6.51
CA GLY A 486 -13.52 0.69 7.10
C GLY A 486 -12.36 0.27 7.99
N ARG A 487 -12.12 1.07 9.03
CA ARG A 487 -11.00 0.91 9.96
C ARG A 487 -11.10 -0.42 10.73
N ARG A 488 -10.05 -1.25 10.65
CA ARG A 488 -9.99 -2.62 11.25
C ARG A 488 -9.45 -2.67 12.69
N TYR A 489 -8.95 -1.57 13.24
CA TYR A 489 -8.34 -1.51 14.57
C TYR A 489 -8.57 -0.16 15.26
N GLU A 490 -8.40 -0.15 16.58
CA GLU A 490 -8.43 1.08 17.36
C GLU A 490 -7.08 1.80 17.33
N VAL A 491 -7.13 3.11 17.11
CA VAL A 491 -5.93 3.96 17.05
C VAL A 491 -5.53 4.40 18.45
N GLY A 492 -4.24 4.25 18.79
CA GLY A 492 -3.68 4.88 19.98
C GLY A 492 -3.32 6.35 19.72
N GLU A 493 -4.20 7.29 20.05
CA GLU A 493 -3.98 8.73 19.79
C GLU A 493 -2.79 9.33 20.56
N ASN A 494 -2.44 8.73 21.71
CA ASN A 494 -1.36 9.19 22.58
C ASN A 494 0.05 9.03 21.98
N LYS A 495 0.21 8.26 20.89
CA LYS A 495 1.52 7.97 20.30
C LYS A 495 2.13 9.15 19.54
N SER A 496 1.32 10.11 19.11
CA SER A 496 1.79 11.37 18.49
C SER A 496 2.84 12.11 19.33
N SER A 497 2.64 12.14 20.65
CA SER A 497 3.54 12.80 21.61
C SER A 497 4.93 12.17 21.67
N LYS A 498 5.06 10.89 21.31
CA LYS A 498 6.31 10.12 21.32
C LYS A 498 7.12 10.29 20.02
N LEU A 499 6.48 10.85 18.99
CA LEU A 499 7.05 10.97 17.65
C LEU A 499 8.37 11.76 17.61
N PRO A 500 8.48 12.97 18.21
CA PRO A 500 9.73 13.73 18.14
C PRO A 500 10.93 13.01 18.75
N GLY A 501 10.75 12.39 19.94
CA GLY A 501 11.83 11.70 20.63
C GLY A 501 12.28 10.42 19.91
N SER A 502 11.34 9.69 19.31
CA SER A 502 11.65 8.50 18.50
C SER A 502 12.36 8.86 17.19
N ILE A 503 11.90 9.89 16.48
CA ILE A 503 12.59 10.40 15.28
C ILE A 503 14.01 10.85 15.63
N GLN A 504 14.18 11.57 16.75
CA GLN A 504 15.50 12.00 17.19
C GLN A 504 16.43 10.80 17.39
N ARG A 505 16.02 9.77 18.15
CA ARG A 505 16.82 8.56 18.36
C ARG A 505 17.14 7.85 17.04
N GLY A 506 16.14 7.69 16.16
CA GLY A 506 16.36 7.05 14.86
C GLY A 506 17.37 7.80 14.00
N ARG A 507 17.37 9.15 14.05
CA ARG A 507 18.35 10.00 13.35
C ARG A 507 19.73 9.94 13.99
N GLU A 508 19.82 9.75 15.30
CA GLU A 508 21.09 9.52 15.99
C GLU A 508 21.73 8.19 15.55
N GLU A 509 20.94 7.12 15.40
CA GLU A 509 21.43 5.83 14.85
C GLU A 509 21.88 5.95 13.39
N ILE A 510 21.13 6.68 12.53
CA ILE A 510 21.55 6.94 11.15
C ILE A 510 22.87 7.74 11.13
N ALA A 511 22.98 8.79 11.93
CA ALA A 511 24.21 9.60 12.01
C ALA A 511 25.41 8.79 12.51
N LYS A 512 25.19 7.87 13.44
CA LYS A 512 26.22 6.92 13.90
C LYS A 512 26.65 5.99 12.76
N TRP A 513 25.69 5.37 12.07
CA TRP A 513 25.99 4.54 10.89
C TRP A 513 26.77 5.32 9.83
N MET A 514 26.37 6.56 9.53
CA MET A 514 27.09 7.43 8.59
C MET A 514 28.54 7.62 9.01
N LYS A 515 28.79 7.94 10.28
CA LYS A 515 30.15 8.09 10.83
C LYS A 515 30.97 6.81 10.68
N ASP A 516 30.38 5.67 11.01
CA ASP A 516 31.04 4.36 10.93
C ASP A 516 31.36 3.95 9.47
N HIS A 517 30.66 4.53 8.49
CA HIS A 517 30.88 4.32 7.05
C HIS A 517 31.65 5.47 6.37
N GLY A 518 32.36 6.28 7.15
CA GLY A 518 33.30 7.26 6.62
C GLY A 518 32.67 8.52 6.01
N HIS A 519 31.41 8.81 6.33
CA HIS A 519 30.81 10.09 5.95
C HIS A 519 31.51 11.26 6.66
N SER A 520 31.55 12.41 5.98
CA SER A 520 32.11 13.63 6.57
C SER A 520 31.23 14.18 7.70
N GLU A 521 31.83 14.87 8.68
CA GLU A 521 31.05 15.53 9.73
C GLU A 521 30.05 16.55 9.15
N ALA A 522 30.41 17.22 8.05
CA ALA A 522 29.53 18.14 7.35
C ALA A 522 28.28 17.44 6.78
N ASP A 523 28.41 16.23 6.23
CA ASP A 523 27.26 15.44 5.74
C ASP A 523 26.37 14.98 6.89
N ILE A 524 26.98 14.59 8.01
CA ILE A 524 26.27 14.17 9.23
C ILE A 524 25.48 15.34 9.82
N ASP A 525 26.10 16.53 9.90
CA ASP A 525 25.46 17.75 10.37
C ASP A 525 24.34 18.22 9.42
N ALA A 526 24.56 18.14 8.11
CA ALA A 526 23.55 18.42 7.10
C ALA A 526 22.35 17.46 7.24
N PHE A 527 22.61 16.16 7.40
CA PHE A 527 21.55 15.18 7.65
C PHE A 527 20.77 15.52 8.92
N LYS A 528 21.44 15.74 10.05
CA LYS A 528 20.81 16.05 11.34
C LYS A 528 19.98 17.32 11.31
N SER A 529 20.45 18.36 10.62
CA SER A 529 19.77 19.65 10.48
C SER A 529 18.69 19.67 9.39
N SER A 530 18.61 18.64 8.54
CA SER A 530 17.56 18.51 7.53
C SER A 530 16.17 18.59 8.15
N GLY A 531 15.31 19.44 7.56
CA GLY A 531 13.93 19.61 8.00
C GLY A 531 13.15 18.30 7.94
N GLN A 532 12.26 18.07 8.92
CA GLN A 532 11.44 16.87 8.97
C GLN A 532 10.09 17.10 8.28
N GLY A 533 9.61 16.11 7.54
CA GLY A 533 8.34 16.18 6.84
C GLY A 533 8.42 16.96 5.52
N GLN A 534 7.30 17.49 5.07
CA GLN A 534 7.18 18.17 3.78
C GLN A 534 7.91 19.54 3.74
N PRO A 535 8.32 20.01 2.55
CA PRO A 535 8.24 19.32 1.26
C PRO A 535 9.21 18.15 1.17
N TYR A 536 8.78 17.06 0.55
CA TYR A 536 9.66 15.93 0.25
C TYR A 536 10.46 16.20 -1.02
N LYS A 537 11.59 15.50 -1.16
CA LYS A 537 12.36 15.54 -2.40
C LYS A 537 11.48 15.03 -3.55
N ASP A 538 11.50 15.77 -4.66
CA ASP A 538 10.84 15.35 -5.88
C ASP A 538 11.46 14.05 -6.40
N PHE A 539 10.63 13.29 -7.12
CA PHE A 539 11.09 12.06 -7.75
C PHE A 539 12.11 12.38 -8.85
N PRO A 540 13.30 11.76 -8.87
CA PRO A 540 14.33 12.11 -9.84
C PRO A 540 13.90 11.74 -11.26
N CYS A 541 14.21 12.62 -12.22
CA CYS A 541 14.13 12.32 -13.65
C CYS A 541 15.42 11.60 -14.12
N GLY A 542 15.35 10.92 -15.26
CA GLY A 542 16.49 10.24 -15.89
C GLY A 542 16.11 8.91 -16.53
N ASP A 543 17.04 8.34 -17.29
CA ASP A 543 16.85 7.09 -18.05
C ASP A 543 16.37 5.95 -17.16
N PHE A 544 16.96 5.87 -15.96
CA PHE A 544 16.63 4.83 -15.01
C PHE A 544 15.19 4.96 -14.45
N THR A 545 14.65 6.17 -14.32
CA THR A 545 13.25 6.36 -13.89
C THR A 545 12.27 6.46 -15.05
N GLY A 546 12.75 6.53 -16.29
CA GLY A 546 11.94 6.74 -17.50
C GLY A 546 11.20 8.07 -17.51
N ILE A 547 11.56 8.99 -16.61
CA ILE A 547 10.97 10.32 -16.51
C ILE A 547 11.90 11.29 -17.22
N LYS A 548 11.35 12.04 -18.17
CA LYS A 548 12.08 13.05 -18.91
C LYS A 548 12.48 14.22 -18.00
N CYS A 549 13.78 14.53 -18.00
CA CYS A 549 14.32 15.83 -17.59
C CYS A 549 14.12 16.84 -18.75
#